data_AF-A0A7S2P9S7-F1
#
_entry.id   AF-A0A7S2P9S7-F1
#
_cell.length_a   1.000
_cell.length_b   1.000
_cell.length_c   1.000
_cell.angle_alpha   90.00
_cell.angle_beta   90.00
_cell.angle_gamma   90.00
#
_symmetry.space_group_name_H-M   'P 1'
#
loop_
_entity.id
_entity.type
_entity.pdbx_description
1 polymer ?
#
loop_
_entity_poly.entity_id
_entity_poly.type
_entity_poly.pdbx_seq_one_letter_code
_entity_poly.pdbx_strand_id
1 'polypeptide(L)'
;GELRVRAPVGFVFEERCALESIPGEPPAPTRVRCRALPTYAEDGAKDGTAISVVPEVEPLAGGRIAFAIMARNPPEPRTNRGGQTTSCRFEQCWSVEAKDSGGVQTDAGDDTPGFAINSPMLEAKLLDLDYLQRLAVGRNDRPGRPNDVIFSFTLAERPLSVGELVLSGPYGFAFDE
;
A
#
# COMPACT_ATOMS: atom_id res chain seq x y z
N GLY A 1 3.31 -7.33 -27.92
CA GLY A 1 4.03 -6.66 -26.83
C GLY A 1 3.52 -7.16 -25.50
N GLU A 2 4.35 -7.12 -24.46
CA GLU A 2 4.09 -7.52 -23.09
C GLU A 2 4.22 -6.29 -22.18
N LEU A 3 3.31 -6.16 -21.21
CA LEU A 3 3.49 -5.23 -20.10
C LEU A 3 4.03 -6.03 -18.91
N ARG A 4 5.16 -5.59 -18.37
CA ARG A 4 5.78 -6.19 -17.18
C ARG A 4 5.74 -5.20 -16.04
N VAL A 5 5.25 -5.64 -14.88
CA VAL A 5 5.24 -4.85 -13.64
C VAL A 5 6.00 -5.63 -12.59
N ARG A 6 7.09 -5.07 -12.05
CA ARG A 6 7.86 -5.66 -10.95
C ARG A 6 7.49 -5.00 -9.64
N ALA A 7 7.17 -5.83 -8.65
CA ALA A 7 6.92 -5.34 -7.31
C ALA A 7 8.24 -5.14 -6.54
N PRO A 8 8.25 -4.26 -5.52
CA PRO A 8 9.38 -4.16 -4.61
C PRO A 8 9.67 -5.50 -3.91
N VAL A 9 10.89 -5.66 -3.42
CA VAL A 9 11.31 -6.85 -2.65
C VAL A 9 10.29 -7.18 -1.54
N GLY A 10 9.93 -8.45 -1.42
CA GLY A 10 8.99 -9.00 -0.43
C GLY A 10 7.52 -8.98 -0.84
N PHE A 11 7.13 -8.19 -1.85
CA PHE A 11 5.76 -8.20 -2.34
C PHE A 11 5.48 -9.42 -3.23
N VAL A 12 4.30 -10.00 -3.05
CA VAL A 12 3.89 -11.23 -3.75
C VAL A 12 2.55 -11.02 -4.44
N PHE A 13 2.55 -10.92 -5.77
CA PHE A 13 1.33 -11.00 -6.57
C PHE A 13 0.69 -12.39 -6.42
N GLU A 14 -0.64 -12.44 -6.39
CA GLU A 14 -1.36 -13.70 -6.35
C GLU A 14 -1.12 -14.52 -7.64
N GLU A 15 -0.97 -15.84 -7.52
CA GLU A 15 -0.72 -16.73 -8.65
C GLU A 15 -1.81 -16.68 -9.72
N ARG A 16 -3.05 -16.37 -9.31
CA ARG A 16 -4.19 -16.22 -10.23
C ARG A 16 -4.01 -15.06 -11.21
N CYS A 17 -3.24 -14.02 -10.85
CA CYS A 17 -2.95 -12.87 -11.69
C CYS A 17 -4.23 -12.28 -12.33
N ALA A 18 -5.26 -12.04 -11.52
CA ALA A 18 -6.53 -11.51 -12.00
C ALA A 18 -6.46 -9.98 -12.07
N LEU A 19 -6.64 -9.42 -13.27
CA LEU A 19 -6.70 -7.97 -13.48
C LEU A 19 -8.15 -7.50 -13.32
N GLU A 20 -8.35 -6.52 -12.45
CA GLU A 20 -9.67 -5.95 -12.15
C GLU A 20 -9.76 -4.51 -12.64
N SER A 21 -10.96 -4.10 -13.10
CA SER A 21 -11.20 -2.71 -13.51
C SER A 21 -11.42 -1.82 -12.29
N ILE A 22 -10.96 -0.57 -12.37
CA ILE A 22 -11.09 0.41 -11.29
C ILE A 22 -12.26 1.35 -11.62
N PRO A 23 -13.21 1.61 -10.69
CA PRO A 23 -14.30 2.56 -10.94
C PRO A 23 -13.79 3.95 -11.31
N GLY A 24 -14.31 4.52 -12.41
CA GLY A 24 -13.91 5.84 -12.91
C GLY A 24 -12.66 5.83 -13.80
N GLU A 25 -12.03 4.67 -14.00
CA GLU A 25 -10.84 4.50 -14.83
C GLU A 25 -11.14 3.79 -16.15
N PRO A 26 -10.24 3.84 -17.15
CA PRO A 26 -10.32 2.98 -18.32
C PRO A 26 -10.44 1.50 -17.91
N PRO A 27 -11.20 0.68 -18.66
CA PRO A 27 -11.36 -0.73 -18.35
C PRO A 27 -10.01 -1.44 -18.35
N ALA A 28 -9.87 -2.41 -17.44
CA ALA A 28 -8.68 -3.26 -17.41
C ALA A 28 -8.51 -4.01 -18.75
N PRO A 29 -7.27 -4.30 -19.18
CA PRO A 29 -7.02 -5.05 -20.41
C PRO A 29 -7.78 -6.37 -20.42
N THR A 30 -8.66 -6.57 -21.41
CA THR A 30 -9.38 -7.83 -21.63
C THR A 30 -8.65 -8.71 -22.64
N ARG A 31 -8.88 -10.03 -22.60
CA ARG A 31 -8.24 -11.01 -23.50
C ARG A 31 -6.71 -10.96 -23.43
N VAL A 32 -6.21 -10.81 -22.21
CA VAL A 32 -4.79 -10.88 -21.89
C VAL A 32 -4.53 -12.11 -21.03
N ARG A 33 -3.35 -12.68 -21.18
CA ARG A 33 -2.78 -13.66 -20.27
C ARG A 33 -1.90 -12.95 -19.27
N CYS A 34 -2.29 -13.01 -18.00
CA CYS A 34 -1.50 -12.51 -16.89
C CYS A 34 -0.75 -13.68 -16.25
N ARG A 35 0.52 -13.50 -15.92
CA ARG A 35 1.32 -14.48 -15.18
C ARG A 35 2.10 -13.80 -14.07
N ALA A 36 1.99 -14.32 -12.85
CA ALA A 36 2.92 -13.98 -11.78
C ALA A 36 4.23 -14.75 -11.97
N LEU A 37 5.36 -14.05 -11.91
CA LEU A 37 6.70 -14.56 -12.10
C LEU A 37 7.52 -14.29 -10.83
N PRO A 38 8.28 -15.26 -10.31
CA PRO A 38 9.21 -14.98 -9.22
C PRO A 38 10.31 -14.02 -9.69
N THR A 39 10.74 -13.12 -8.80
CA THR A 39 11.98 -12.37 -8.96
C THR A 39 13.03 -12.90 -8.01
N TYR A 40 14.29 -12.68 -8.37
CA TYR A 40 15.44 -13.21 -7.66
C TYR A 40 16.45 -12.10 -7.39
N ALA A 41 17.06 -12.15 -6.22
CA ALA A 41 18.23 -11.36 -5.88
C ALA A 41 19.48 -11.88 -6.60
N GLU A 42 20.60 -11.16 -6.48
CA GLU A 42 21.87 -11.52 -7.13
C GLU A 42 22.42 -12.87 -6.67
N ASP A 43 22.13 -13.26 -5.43
CA ASP A 43 22.50 -14.55 -4.85
C ASP A 43 21.58 -15.71 -5.30
N GLY A 44 20.58 -15.42 -6.14
CA GLY A 44 19.60 -16.38 -6.62
C GLY A 44 18.46 -16.69 -5.65
N ALA A 45 18.41 -16.05 -4.47
CA ALA A 45 17.29 -16.19 -3.56
C ALA A 45 16.05 -15.48 -4.14
N LYS A 46 14.87 -16.09 -3.96
CA LYS A 46 13.60 -15.44 -4.35
C LYS A 46 13.39 -14.20 -3.48
N ASP A 47 13.30 -13.03 -4.11
CA ASP A 47 13.18 -11.74 -3.42
C ASP A 47 11.80 -11.10 -3.57
N GLY A 48 10.96 -11.57 -4.50
CA GLY A 48 9.66 -10.97 -4.76
C GLY A 48 8.92 -11.60 -5.94
N THR A 49 8.09 -10.80 -6.59
CA THR A 49 7.33 -11.18 -7.78
C THR A 49 7.19 -10.03 -8.77
N ALA A 50 7.00 -10.40 -10.02
CA ALA A 50 6.55 -9.53 -11.10
C ALA A 50 5.30 -10.13 -11.74
N ILE A 51 4.55 -9.32 -12.48
CA ILE A 51 3.55 -9.81 -13.41
C ILE A 51 3.98 -9.55 -14.86
N SER A 52 3.56 -10.45 -15.72
CA SER A 52 3.66 -10.37 -17.17
C SER A 52 2.25 -10.39 -17.74
N VAL A 53 1.83 -9.32 -18.40
CA VAL A 53 0.54 -9.17 -19.04
C VAL A 53 0.75 -9.20 -20.56
N VAL A 54 0.35 -10.30 -21.17
CA VAL A 54 0.55 -10.56 -22.60
C VAL A 54 -0.81 -10.61 -23.30
N PRO A 55 -1.07 -9.77 -24.31
CA PRO A 55 -2.28 -9.87 -25.11
C PRO A 55 -2.37 -11.22 -25.83
N GLU A 56 -3.55 -11.82 -25.87
CA GLU A 56 -3.76 -13.12 -26.54
C GLU A 56 -4.13 -12.99 -28.02
N VAL A 57 -4.77 -11.87 -28.41
CA VAL A 57 -5.30 -11.68 -29.77
C VAL A 57 -4.78 -10.38 -30.37
N GLU A 58 -5.07 -9.24 -29.74
CA GLU A 58 -4.71 -7.92 -30.25
C GLU A 58 -3.67 -7.27 -29.33
N PRO A 59 -2.66 -6.56 -29.89
CA PRO A 59 -1.70 -5.81 -29.08
C PRO A 59 -2.39 -4.89 -28.07
N LEU A 60 -1.75 -4.67 -26.93
CA LEU A 60 -2.21 -3.65 -25.98
C LEU A 60 -2.29 -2.30 -26.70
N ALA A 61 -3.46 -1.66 -26.63
CA ALA A 61 -3.67 -0.36 -27.23
C ALA A 61 -2.77 0.68 -26.55
N GLY A 62 -2.21 1.60 -27.35
CA GLY A 62 -1.50 2.76 -26.82
C GLY A 62 -2.45 3.66 -26.03
N GLY A 63 -1.94 4.26 -24.96
CA GLY A 63 -2.69 5.17 -24.08
C GLY A 63 -2.63 4.77 -22.62
N ARG A 64 -3.53 5.34 -21.82
CA ARG A 64 -3.59 5.08 -20.38
C ARG A 64 -4.22 3.72 -20.10
N ILE A 65 -3.47 2.85 -19.45
CA ILE A 65 -3.93 1.55 -18.96
C ILE A 65 -4.04 1.62 -17.44
N ALA A 66 -5.17 1.18 -16.89
CA ALA A 66 -5.40 1.12 -15.46
C ALA A 66 -6.03 -0.23 -15.09
N PHE A 67 -5.54 -0.86 -14.03
CA PHE A 67 -6.11 -2.08 -13.47
C PHE A 67 -5.68 -2.22 -12.01
N ALA A 68 -6.50 -2.93 -11.24
CA ALA A 68 -6.13 -3.43 -9.93
C ALA A 68 -5.69 -4.91 -10.03
N ILE A 69 -4.82 -5.33 -9.13
CA ILE A 69 -4.40 -6.72 -9.01
C ILE A 69 -4.14 -7.04 -7.54
N MET A 70 -4.51 -8.26 -7.12
CA MET A 70 -4.23 -8.70 -5.76
C MET A 70 -2.74 -8.96 -5.54
N ALA A 71 -2.19 -8.29 -4.52
CA ALA A 71 -0.83 -8.50 -4.04
C ALA A 71 -0.83 -8.63 -2.51
N ARG A 72 0.13 -9.38 -2.01
CA ARG A 72 0.43 -9.52 -0.59
C ARG A 72 1.64 -8.67 -0.24
N ASN A 73 1.51 -7.91 0.84
CA ASN A 73 2.61 -7.12 1.39
C ASN A 73 3.71 -8.04 1.95
N PRO A 74 4.96 -7.53 2.05
CA PRO A 74 6.03 -8.18 2.81
C PRO A 74 5.58 -8.47 4.26
N PRO A 75 6.13 -9.53 4.90
CA PRO A 75 5.76 -9.89 6.27
C PRO A 75 6.26 -8.90 7.33
N GLU A 76 7.27 -8.10 6.99
CA GLU A 76 7.89 -7.15 7.90
C GLU A 76 7.44 -5.71 7.62
N PRO A 77 7.25 -4.90 8.67
CA PRO A 77 7.03 -3.46 8.53
C PRO A 77 8.19 -2.79 7.81
N ARG A 78 7.89 -1.83 6.95
CA ARG A 78 8.89 -1.10 6.17
C ARG A 78 8.50 0.35 6.06
N THR A 79 9.44 1.22 6.43
CA THR A 79 9.38 2.60 5.97
C THR A 79 9.67 2.62 4.47
N ASN A 80 9.01 3.49 3.71
CA ASN A 80 9.41 3.76 2.33
C ASN A 80 10.13 5.12 2.31
N ARG A 81 11.40 5.17 2.74
CA ARG A 81 12.11 6.46 2.90
C ARG A 81 12.53 7.02 1.55
N GLY A 82 12.36 8.33 1.38
CA GLY A 82 12.88 9.06 0.22
C GLY A 82 14.38 9.34 0.31
N GLY A 83 14.93 9.96 -0.73
CA GLY A 83 16.35 10.36 -0.80
C GLY A 83 17.30 9.22 -1.17
N GLN A 84 16.77 8.11 -1.68
CA GLN A 84 17.57 6.94 -2.04
C GLN A 84 18.23 7.10 -3.42
N THR A 85 19.20 6.22 -3.70
CA THR A 85 19.89 6.11 -5.00
C THR A 85 19.12 5.25 -6.02
N THR A 86 17.96 4.72 -5.64
CA THR A 86 17.04 4.01 -6.55
C THR A 86 16.48 4.97 -7.60
N SER A 87 15.97 4.41 -8.70
CA SER A 87 15.39 5.16 -9.82
C SER A 87 14.20 6.04 -9.41
N CYS A 88 13.31 5.52 -8.56
CA CYS A 88 12.19 6.31 -8.04
C CYS A 88 12.56 7.21 -6.85
N ARG A 89 13.81 7.20 -6.36
CA ARG A 89 14.31 7.94 -5.16
C ARG A 89 13.76 7.47 -3.81
N PHE A 90 13.16 6.29 -3.74
CA PHE A 90 12.63 5.68 -2.52
C PHE A 90 13.16 4.25 -2.29
N GLU A 91 13.12 3.76 -1.05
CA GLU A 91 13.56 2.39 -0.69
C GLU A 91 12.77 1.31 -1.42
N GLN A 92 11.51 1.58 -1.75
CA GLN A 92 10.60 0.67 -2.44
C GLN A 92 10.09 1.33 -3.72
N CYS A 93 10.46 0.78 -4.86
CA CYS A 93 10.00 1.21 -6.19
C CYS A 93 9.24 0.09 -6.89
N TRP A 94 8.11 0.42 -7.50
CA TRP A 94 7.44 -0.43 -8.49
C TRP A 94 8.00 -0.06 -9.86
N SER A 95 8.38 -1.04 -10.66
CA SER A 95 8.87 -0.81 -12.02
C SER A 95 7.89 -1.31 -13.06
N VAL A 96 7.75 -0.56 -14.15
CA VAL A 96 6.88 -0.87 -15.28
C VAL A 96 7.66 -0.81 -16.57
N GLU A 97 7.55 -1.84 -17.39
CA GLU A 97 8.22 -1.94 -18.69
C GLU A 97 7.26 -2.46 -19.75
N ALA A 98 7.30 -1.89 -20.95
CA ALA A 98 6.65 -2.45 -22.14
C ALA A 98 7.69 -3.09 -23.04
N LYS A 99 7.44 -4.32 -23.48
CA LYS A 99 8.33 -5.10 -24.36
C LYS A 99 7.60 -5.57 -25.60
N ASP A 100 8.29 -5.80 -26.71
CA ASP A 100 7.73 -6.49 -27.87
C ASP A 100 7.79 -8.02 -27.70
N SER A 101 7.39 -8.77 -28.73
CA SER A 101 7.45 -10.24 -28.72
C SER A 101 8.87 -10.81 -28.73
N GLY A 102 9.88 -10.00 -29.08
CA GLY A 102 11.30 -10.36 -29.00
C GLY A 102 11.94 -10.02 -27.66
N GLY A 103 11.17 -9.45 -26.72
CA GLY A 103 11.68 -8.99 -25.42
C GLY A 103 12.40 -7.65 -25.49
N VAL A 104 12.37 -6.96 -26.63
CA VAL A 104 12.96 -5.62 -26.79
C VAL A 104 12.00 -4.61 -26.18
N GLN A 105 12.55 -3.70 -25.38
CA GLN A 105 11.78 -2.64 -24.76
C GLN A 105 11.21 -1.69 -25.81
N THR A 106 9.89 -1.50 -25.80
CA THR A 106 9.17 -0.67 -26.79
C THR A 106 8.98 0.76 -26.31
N ASP A 107 8.87 0.97 -25.00
CA ASP A 107 8.76 2.27 -24.36
C ASP A 107 9.77 2.40 -23.21
N ALA A 108 10.19 3.62 -22.91
CA ALA A 108 10.98 3.87 -21.72
C ALA A 108 10.23 3.36 -20.48
N GLY A 109 10.92 2.54 -19.69
CA GLY A 109 10.38 2.01 -18.45
C GLY A 109 10.25 3.13 -17.43
N ASP A 110 9.36 2.95 -16.48
CA ASP A 110 9.12 3.93 -15.43
C ASP A 110 9.12 3.26 -14.06
N ASP A 111 9.47 4.05 -13.05
CA ASP A 111 9.56 3.63 -11.67
C ASP A 111 8.77 4.59 -10.78
N THR A 112 7.79 4.04 -10.06
CA THR A 112 6.99 4.82 -9.10
C THR A 112 7.30 4.42 -7.66
N PRO A 113 7.33 5.38 -6.72
CA PRO A 113 7.44 5.07 -5.30
C PRO A 113 6.33 4.12 -4.84
N GLY A 114 6.69 3.18 -3.98
CA GLY A 114 5.74 2.38 -3.21
C GLY A 114 5.17 3.14 -2.01
N PHE A 115 4.65 2.39 -1.05
CA PHE A 115 4.04 2.92 0.18
C PHE A 115 4.58 2.19 1.40
N ALA A 116 4.55 2.87 2.55
CA ALA A 116 4.99 2.29 3.81
C ALA A 116 4.09 1.10 4.22
N ILE A 117 4.72 0.05 4.74
CA ILE A 117 4.04 -1.11 5.33
C ILE A 117 4.10 -0.94 6.84
N ASN A 118 2.97 -0.59 7.44
CA ASN A 118 2.89 -0.30 8.87
C ASN A 118 2.61 -1.59 9.66
N SER A 119 3.24 -1.71 10.83
CA SER A 119 2.84 -2.71 11.82
C SER A 119 1.39 -2.47 12.25
N PRO A 120 0.60 -3.53 12.50
CA PRO A 120 -0.73 -3.34 13.06
C PRO A 120 -0.63 -2.69 14.43
N MET A 121 -1.55 -1.76 14.72
CA MET A 121 -1.76 -1.31 16.09
C MET A 121 -2.49 -2.43 16.85
N LEU A 122 -1.93 -2.88 17.97
CA LEU A 122 -2.46 -4.06 18.70
C LEU A 122 -3.78 -3.74 19.41
N GLU A 123 -3.92 -2.51 19.88
CA GLU A 123 -5.14 -2.02 20.54
C GLU A 123 -5.28 -0.51 20.31
N ALA A 124 -6.51 -0.05 20.09
CA ALA A 124 -6.89 1.36 20.16
C ALA A 124 -8.32 1.45 20.69
N LYS A 125 -8.52 2.10 21.84
CA LYS A 125 -9.84 2.28 22.44
C LYS A 125 -9.95 3.54 23.27
N LEU A 126 -11.19 3.95 23.51
CA LEU A 126 -11.51 4.84 24.61
C LEU A 126 -11.42 4.06 25.91
N LEU A 127 -10.79 4.64 26.92
CA LEU A 127 -10.66 3.98 28.21
C LEU A 127 -12.04 3.94 28.89
N ASP A 128 -12.45 2.74 29.30
CA ASP A 128 -13.64 2.54 30.11
C ASP A 128 -13.30 2.93 31.55
N LEU A 129 -13.85 4.08 31.96
CA LEU A 129 -13.63 4.65 33.27
C LEU A 129 -14.78 4.29 34.21
N ASP A 130 -14.44 3.88 35.43
CA ASP A 130 -15.40 3.77 36.53
C ASP A 130 -15.87 5.15 37.01
N TYR A 131 -16.85 5.18 37.92
CA TYR A 131 -17.43 6.43 38.42
C TYR A 131 -16.40 7.37 39.06
N LEU A 132 -15.47 6.85 39.87
CA LEU A 132 -14.49 7.67 40.57
C LEU A 132 -13.45 8.22 39.60
N GLN A 133 -13.02 7.41 38.64
CA GLN A 133 -12.10 7.82 37.59
C GLN A 133 -12.70 8.91 36.70
N ARG A 134 -13.97 8.76 36.28
CA ARG A 134 -14.70 9.78 35.50
C ARG A 134 -14.73 11.12 36.23
N LEU A 135 -15.03 11.09 37.54
CA LEU A 135 -15.06 12.29 38.36
C LEU A 135 -13.67 12.93 38.46
N ALA A 136 -12.63 12.13 38.63
CA ALA A 136 -11.25 12.60 38.77
C ALA A 136 -10.71 13.27 37.50
N VAL A 137 -11.11 12.78 36.32
CA VAL A 137 -10.68 13.31 35.02
C VAL A 137 -11.74 14.21 34.37
N GLY A 138 -12.76 14.68 35.10
CA GLY A 138 -13.74 15.62 34.54
C GLY A 138 -14.62 15.08 33.39
N ARG A 139 -14.70 13.76 33.20
CA ARG A 139 -15.48 13.16 32.11
C ARG A 139 -16.98 13.38 32.31
N ASN A 140 -17.62 14.04 31.35
CA ASN A 140 -19.04 14.39 31.36
C ASN A 140 -19.70 14.08 30.00
N ASP A 141 -20.22 12.85 29.88
CA ASP A 141 -20.80 12.32 28.64
C ASP A 141 -22.18 12.94 28.25
N ARG A 142 -22.56 14.10 28.81
CA ARG A 142 -23.84 14.76 28.52
C ARG A 142 -23.72 15.66 27.29
N PRO A 143 -24.77 15.78 26.45
CA PRO A 143 -24.77 16.67 25.29
C PRO A 143 -24.41 18.12 25.64
N GLY A 144 -23.54 18.73 24.84
CA GLY A 144 -23.13 20.14 24.97
C GLY A 144 -22.26 20.46 26.19
N ARG A 145 -21.70 19.45 26.86
CA ARG A 145 -20.75 19.64 27.97
C ARG A 145 -19.32 19.35 27.52
N PRO A 146 -18.31 20.06 28.06
CA PRO A 146 -16.92 19.66 27.94
C PRO A 146 -16.76 18.23 28.45
N ASN A 147 -15.97 17.43 27.73
CA ASN A 147 -15.79 16.03 28.05
C ASN A 147 -14.35 15.61 27.79
N ASP A 148 -13.65 15.18 28.84
CA ASP A 148 -12.30 14.64 28.71
C ASP A 148 -12.38 13.20 28.19
N VAL A 149 -11.86 13.01 26.98
CA VAL A 149 -11.83 11.72 26.29
C VAL A 149 -10.45 11.12 26.43
N ILE A 150 -10.36 9.98 27.13
CA ILE A 150 -9.10 9.30 27.38
C ILE A 150 -8.93 8.18 26.37
N PHE A 151 -7.85 8.24 25.60
CA PHE A 151 -7.47 7.22 24.64
C PHE A 151 -6.40 6.30 25.24
N SER A 152 -6.51 5.00 24.98
CA SER A 152 -5.44 4.03 25.22
C SER A 152 -5.12 3.29 23.93
N PHE A 153 -3.85 3.17 23.60
CA PHE A 153 -3.40 2.41 22.44
C PHE A 153 -2.10 1.65 22.76
N THR A 154 -1.93 0.52 22.09
CA THR A 154 -0.74 -0.32 22.19
C THR A 154 -0.12 -0.45 20.81
N LEU A 155 1.09 0.10 20.66
CA LEU A 155 1.88 -0.08 19.45
C LEU A 155 2.48 -1.49 19.43
N ALA A 156 2.48 -2.17 18.27
CA ALA A 156 3.15 -3.45 18.15
C ALA A 156 4.66 -3.34 18.38
N GLU A 157 5.26 -2.24 17.91
CA GLU A 157 6.69 -1.97 17.98
C GLU A 157 6.94 -0.48 18.17
N ARG A 158 8.15 -0.14 18.62
CA ARG A 158 8.59 1.26 18.68
C ARG A 158 8.77 1.80 17.25
N PRO A 159 8.15 2.95 16.89
CA PRO A 159 8.35 3.55 15.58
C PRO A 159 9.83 3.86 15.32
N LEU A 160 10.29 3.55 14.10
CA LEU A 160 11.68 3.77 13.65
C LEU A 160 11.98 5.24 13.31
N SER A 161 10.95 6.07 13.17
CA SER A 161 11.05 7.49 12.83
C SER A 161 10.00 8.29 13.60
N VAL A 162 10.28 9.58 13.80
CA VAL A 162 9.29 10.52 14.34
C VAL A 162 8.22 10.77 13.28
N GLY A 163 6.97 10.83 13.71
CA GLY A 163 5.81 11.15 12.88
C GLY A 163 4.70 11.77 13.71
N GLU A 164 3.66 12.26 13.03
CA GLU A 164 2.50 12.84 13.68
C GLU A 164 1.50 11.75 14.09
N LEU A 165 1.03 11.82 15.34
CA LEU A 165 -0.15 11.06 15.77
C LEU A 165 -1.38 11.91 15.48
N VAL A 166 -2.13 11.52 14.44
CA VAL A 166 -3.37 12.20 14.07
C VAL A 166 -4.56 11.51 14.74
N LEU A 167 -5.25 12.24 15.63
CA LEU A 167 -6.52 11.81 16.21
C LEU A 167 -7.66 12.49 15.48
N SER A 168 -8.60 11.69 14.96
CA SER A 168 -9.79 12.20 14.28
C SER A 168 -11.04 11.82 15.09
N GLY A 169 -11.84 12.83 15.41
CA GLY A 169 -13.14 12.64 16.07
C GLY A 169 -14.23 12.28 15.05
N PRO A 170 -15.36 11.72 15.50
CA PRO A 170 -16.52 11.52 14.65
C PRO A 170 -17.14 12.86 14.21
N TYR A 171 -18.00 12.82 13.20
CA TYR A 171 -18.74 14.01 12.75
C TYR A 171 -19.45 14.72 13.91
N GLY A 172 -19.30 16.04 13.99
CA GLY A 172 -19.86 16.87 15.07
C GLY A 172 -19.03 16.92 16.36
N PHE A 173 -17.91 16.19 16.42
CA PHE A 173 -16.93 16.32 17.50
C PHE A 173 -15.96 17.47 17.22
N ALA A 174 -15.65 18.25 18.24
CA ALA A 174 -14.62 19.27 18.20
C ALA A 174 -13.67 19.03 19.36
N PHE A 175 -12.36 19.01 19.08
CA PHE A 175 -11.34 19.07 20.11
C PHE A 175 -11.17 20.52 20.52
N ASP A 176 -10.99 20.76 21.83
CA ASP A 176 -10.61 22.08 22.33
C ASP A 176 -9.14 22.34 21.93
N GLU A 177 -8.82 23.56 21.49
CA GLU A 177 -7.47 23.96 21.03
C GLU A 177 -6.58 24.48 22.18
#